data_AF-A0A9X4MNQ8-F1
#
_entry.id   AF-A0A9X4MNQ8-F1
#
_cell.length_a   1.000
_cell.length_b   1.000
_cell.length_c   1.000
_cell.angle_alpha   90.00
_cell.angle_beta   90.00
_cell.angle_gamma   90.00
#
_symmetry.space_group_name_H-M   'P 1'
#
loop_
_entity.id
_entity.type
_entity.pdbx_description
1 polymer ?
#
loop_
_entity_poly.entity_id
_entity_poly.type
_entity_poly.pdbx_seq_one_letter_code
_entity_poly.pdbx_strand_id
1 'polypeptide(L)'
;SSSHPAESPEKKADIEEAGRAAVRMLELGLKPSDILTREAFEDAITVTMALGGSTNATLHLLAIAHAANVDLTLEDFNDFQERVPHLADLKPSGKYVFQDLYNVGGVPAVMKYLLKNGFLHGDRITCTGKTVAENLENFADLIPGQDVIMPLENPKRADGPLIILKGNLAPEGAVAKVSGVKVRNHTGPAKVFNSEEEAIEAVLTDEIVDGDVVVVRFVGPKGGPGMPEMLSLSSMIVGKGQGDKVALLTDGRFSGGTYGLVVGHIAPEAQDGGPIAFLRTGDLVTVDQDTKEITMHVSDQEIEERKQITVIPPLYSRGVLGKYAHTVSSASKGAVTDFWRPERTGKQ
;
A
#
# COMPACT_ATOMS: atom_id res chain seq x y z
N SER A 1 10.13 -18.63 -8.83
CA SER A 1 9.62 -17.51 -9.63
C SER A 1 9.86 -16.10 -9.07
N SER A 2 9.17 -15.60 -8.04
CA SER A 2 9.20 -14.15 -7.71
C SER A 2 10.59 -13.56 -7.44
N SER A 3 11.50 -14.32 -6.84
CA SER A 3 12.87 -13.88 -6.53
C SER A 3 13.94 -14.21 -7.57
N HIS A 4 13.63 -14.98 -8.62
CA HIS A 4 14.65 -15.28 -9.64
C HIS A 4 14.98 -14.02 -10.45
N PRO A 5 16.26 -13.63 -10.57
CA PRO A 5 16.68 -12.47 -11.36
C PRO A 5 16.24 -12.61 -12.83
N ALA A 6 15.90 -11.51 -13.48
CA ALA A 6 15.26 -11.54 -14.80
C ALA A 6 16.07 -12.27 -15.87
N GLU A 7 17.40 -12.10 -15.87
CA GLU A 7 18.30 -12.70 -16.87
C GLU A 7 18.92 -14.04 -16.43
N SER A 8 18.38 -14.64 -15.37
CA SER A 8 18.90 -15.90 -14.81
C SER A 8 18.40 -17.14 -15.59
N PRO A 9 19.17 -18.25 -15.61
CA PRO A 9 18.69 -19.54 -16.10
C PRO A 9 17.43 -20.03 -15.37
N GLU A 10 17.33 -19.77 -14.07
CA GLU A 10 16.20 -20.16 -13.23
C GLU A 10 14.91 -19.45 -13.63
N LYS A 11 15.00 -18.18 -14.06
CA LYS A 11 13.85 -17.46 -14.63
C LYS A 11 13.37 -18.10 -15.94
N LYS A 12 14.27 -18.61 -16.77
CA LYS A 12 13.89 -19.37 -17.98
C LYS A 12 13.22 -20.68 -17.61
N ALA A 13 13.73 -21.39 -16.61
CA ALA A 13 13.10 -22.61 -16.10
C ALA A 13 11.69 -22.36 -15.52
N ASP A 14 11.47 -21.22 -14.84
CA ASP A 14 10.13 -20.85 -14.36
C ASP A 14 9.09 -20.80 -15.49
N ILE A 15 9.48 -20.45 -16.72
CA ILE A 15 8.55 -20.36 -17.87
C ILE A 15 8.04 -21.76 -18.26
N GLU A 16 8.95 -22.73 -18.35
CA GLU A 16 8.60 -24.12 -18.66
C GLU A 16 7.73 -24.72 -17.54
N GLU A 17 8.11 -24.48 -16.28
CA GLU A 17 7.35 -24.96 -15.12
C GLU A 17 5.97 -24.30 -15.01
N ALA A 18 5.83 -23.02 -15.37
CA ALA A 18 4.53 -22.36 -15.44
C ALA A 18 3.61 -23.02 -16.48
N GLY A 19 4.15 -23.42 -17.63
CA GLY A 19 3.40 -24.18 -18.64
C GLY A 19 2.94 -25.54 -18.13
N ARG A 20 3.83 -26.29 -17.45
CA ARG A 20 3.49 -27.57 -16.82
C ARG A 20 2.43 -27.42 -15.73
N ALA A 21 2.57 -26.41 -14.87
CA ALA A 21 1.61 -26.10 -13.82
C ALA A 21 0.23 -25.77 -14.40
N ALA A 22 0.16 -24.98 -15.47
CA ALA A 22 -1.10 -24.65 -16.11
C ALA A 22 -1.84 -25.88 -16.66
N VAL A 23 -1.12 -26.79 -17.35
CA VAL A 23 -1.69 -28.07 -17.81
C VAL A 23 -2.14 -28.92 -16.63
N ARG A 24 -1.34 -28.99 -15.57
CA ARG A 24 -1.68 -29.74 -14.35
C ARG A 24 -2.94 -29.21 -13.67
N MET A 25 -3.11 -27.88 -13.60
CA MET A 25 -4.32 -27.26 -13.07
C MET A 25 -5.57 -27.68 -13.89
N LEU A 26 -5.46 -27.75 -15.21
CA LEU A 26 -6.55 -28.22 -16.08
C LEU A 26 -6.90 -29.70 -15.82
N GLU A 27 -5.89 -30.57 -15.72
CA GLU A 27 -6.09 -31.99 -15.40
C GLU A 27 -6.80 -32.21 -14.06
N LEU A 28 -6.46 -31.38 -13.07
CA LEU A 28 -7.05 -31.44 -11.72
C LEU A 28 -8.38 -30.69 -11.61
N GLY A 29 -8.78 -29.94 -12.63
CA GLY A 29 -9.94 -29.03 -12.55
C GLY A 29 -9.76 -27.89 -11.54
N LEU A 30 -8.52 -27.56 -11.18
CA LEU A 30 -8.15 -26.55 -10.20
C LEU A 30 -8.29 -25.14 -10.79
N LYS A 31 -9.16 -24.33 -10.18
CA LYS A 31 -9.51 -22.97 -10.63
C LYS A 31 -8.83 -21.91 -9.75
N PRO A 32 -8.68 -20.67 -10.23
CA PRO A 32 -8.20 -19.57 -9.40
C PRO A 32 -9.01 -19.38 -8.10
N SER A 33 -10.33 -19.60 -8.14
CA SER A 33 -11.20 -19.53 -6.95
C SER A 33 -10.88 -20.57 -5.87
N ASP A 34 -10.25 -21.68 -6.26
CA ASP A 34 -9.84 -22.74 -5.32
C ASP A 34 -8.52 -22.37 -4.61
N ILE A 35 -7.73 -21.46 -5.21
CA ILE A 35 -6.41 -21.01 -4.71
C ILE A 35 -6.53 -19.66 -3.98
N LEU A 36 -7.25 -18.71 -4.57
CA LEU A 36 -7.42 -17.34 -4.07
C LEU A 36 -8.52 -17.30 -3.01
N THR A 37 -8.29 -17.98 -1.89
CA THR A 37 -9.18 -17.98 -0.72
C THR A 37 -8.81 -16.87 0.25
N ARG A 38 -9.67 -16.62 1.25
CA ARG A 38 -9.41 -15.66 2.33
C ARG A 38 -8.03 -15.87 2.97
N GLU A 39 -7.71 -17.10 3.32
CA GLU A 39 -6.43 -17.47 3.94
C GLU A 39 -5.23 -17.23 3.00
N ALA A 40 -5.41 -17.36 1.67
CA ALA A 40 -4.35 -17.04 0.72
C ALA A 40 -4.06 -15.53 0.66
N PHE A 41 -5.08 -14.68 0.84
CA PHE A 41 -4.88 -13.24 0.99
C PHE A 41 -4.22 -12.89 2.33
N GLU A 42 -4.58 -13.57 3.40
CA GLU A 42 -3.94 -13.44 4.71
C GLU A 42 -2.45 -13.81 4.66
N ASP A 43 -2.10 -14.90 3.96
CA ASP A 43 -0.71 -15.27 3.69
C ASP A 43 0.01 -14.21 2.84
N ALA A 44 -0.67 -13.64 1.82
CA ALA A 44 -0.11 -12.60 0.99
C ALA A 44 0.16 -11.30 1.78
N ILE A 45 -0.73 -10.91 2.69
CA ILE A 45 -0.52 -9.77 3.61
C ILE A 45 0.65 -10.08 4.54
N THR A 46 0.70 -11.28 5.12
CA THR A 46 1.79 -11.72 6.01
C THR A 46 3.15 -11.60 5.34
N VAL A 47 3.30 -12.15 4.13
CA VAL A 47 4.55 -12.05 3.37
C VAL A 47 4.88 -10.59 3.03
N THR A 48 3.87 -9.78 2.69
CA THR A 48 4.04 -8.35 2.42
C THR A 48 4.56 -7.59 3.66
N MET A 49 4.02 -7.87 4.85
CA MET A 49 4.47 -7.26 6.11
C MET A 49 5.90 -7.68 6.45
N ALA A 50 6.17 -9.00 6.40
CA ALA A 50 7.49 -9.56 6.72
C ALA A 50 8.60 -9.02 5.82
N LEU A 51 8.31 -8.81 4.53
CA LEU A 51 9.27 -8.28 3.56
C LEU A 51 9.30 -6.75 3.45
N GLY A 52 8.40 -6.04 4.15
CA GLY A 52 8.30 -4.59 4.05
C GLY A 52 7.88 -4.10 2.68
N GLY A 53 6.84 -4.72 2.13
CA GLY A 53 6.30 -4.45 0.79
C GLY A 53 5.84 -3.01 0.55
N SER A 54 5.36 -2.77 -0.67
CA SER A 54 4.84 -1.46 -1.09
C SER A 54 3.44 -1.21 -0.50
N THR A 55 3.10 0.05 -0.22
CA THR A 55 1.74 0.46 0.11
C THR A 55 0.76 0.12 -1.02
N ASN A 56 1.20 0.11 -2.27
CA ASN A 56 0.39 -0.28 -3.43
C ASN A 56 -0.12 -1.73 -3.33
N ALA A 57 0.52 -2.60 -2.53
CA ALA A 57 0.01 -3.95 -2.28
C ALA A 57 -1.39 -3.93 -1.66
N THR A 58 -1.72 -2.91 -0.85
CA THR A 58 -3.07 -2.75 -0.29
C THR A 58 -4.12 -2.63 -1.39
N LEU A 59 -3.90 -1.75 -2.37
CA LEU A 59 -4.80 -1.56 -3.51
C LEU A 59 -4.95 -2.85 -4.33
N HIS A 60 -3.82 -3.48 -4.67
CA HIS A 60 -3.81 -4.66 -5.52
C HIS A 60 -4.45 -5.87 -4.84
N LEU A 61 -4.16 -6.12 -3.56
CA LEU A 61 -4.77 -7.24 -2.84
C LEU A 61 -6.28 -7.04 -2.67
N LEU A 62 -6.76 -5.83 -2.36
CA LEU A 62 -8.18 -5.53 -2.34
C LEU A 62 -8.85 -5.75 -3.72
N ALA A 63 -8.20 -5.31 -4.80
CA ALA A 63 -8.72 -5.49 -6.15
C ALA A 63 -8.76 -6.96 -6.59
N ILE A 64 -7.72 -7.74 -6.25
CA ILE A 64 -7.66 -9.17 -6.56
C ILE A 64 -8.69 -9.93 -5.72
N ALA A 65 -8.89 -9.56 -4.45
CA ALA A 65 -9.91 -10.13 -3.58
C ALA A 65 -11.32 -9.86 -4.12
N HIS A 66 -11.58 -8.63 -4.58
CA HIS A 66 -12.82 -8.28 -5.28
C HIS A 66 -13.07 -9.19 -6.48
N ALA A 67 -12.07 -9.35 -7.36
CA ALA A 67 -12.19 -10.21 -8.55
C ALA A 67 -12.36 -11.70 -8.20
N ALA A 68 -11.80 -12.15 -7.08
CA ALA A 68 -11.94 -13.50 -6.56
C ALA A 68 -13.24 -13.73 -5.76
N ASN A 69 -14.06 -12.68 -5.55
CA ASN A 69 -15.22 -12.69 -4.65
C ASN A 69 -14.87 -13.11 -3.21
N VAL A 70 -13.74 -12.62 -2.71
CA VAL A 70 -13.29 -12.81 -1.33
C VAL A 70 -13.41 -11.49 -0.57
N ASP A 71 -13.99 -11.54 0.62
CA ASP A 71 -14.06 -10.37 1.49
C ASP A 71 -12.67 -10.05 2.05
N LEU A 72 -12.21 -8.83 1.77
CA LEU A 72 -10.96 -8.27 2.24
C LEU A 72 -11.14 -6.76 2.37
N THR A 73 -10.74 -6.22 3.50
CA THR A 73 -10.91 -4.82 3.86
C THR A 73 -9.57 -4.17 4.21
N LEU A 74 -9.54 -2.85 4.29
CA LEU A 74 -8.35 -2.16 4.80
C LEU A 74 -8.02 -2.58 6.24
N GLU A 75 -9.03 -2.83 7.09
CA GLU A 75 -8.80 -3.17 8.50
C GLU A 75 -8.01 -4.47 8.68
N ASP A 76 -8.17 -5.42 7.76
CA ASP A 76 -7.40 -6.66 7.77
C ASP A 76 -5.89 -6.36 7.77
N PHE A 77 -5.44 -5.28 7.10
CA PHE A 77 -4.02 -4.91 7.13
C PHE A 77 -3.55 -4.47 8.51
N ASN A 78 -4.37 -3.78 9.30
CA ASN A 78 -4.01 -3.40 10.68
C ASN A 78 -3.93 -4.63 11.59
N ASP A 79 -4.84 -5.60 11.46
CA ASP A 79 -4.81 -6.84 12.23
C ASP A 79 -3.52 -7.64 11.98
N PHE A 80 -3.08 -7.71 10.71
CA PHE A 80 -1.82 -8.37 10.36
C PHE A 80 -0.60 -7.52 10.68
N GLN A 81 -0.71 -6.19 10.62
CA GLN A 81 0.36 -5.29 11.03
C GLN A 81 0.75 -5.50 12.50
N GLU A 82 -0.21 -5.74 13.39
CA GLU A 82 0.08 -5.94 14.82
C GLU A 82 0.73 -7.30 15.12
N ARG A 83 0.47 -8.31 14.28
CA ARG A 83 0.87 -9.71 14.54
C ARG A 83 2.11 -10.13 13.77
N VAL A 84 2.36 -9.56 12.59
CA VAL A 84 3.44 -9.99 11.69
C VAL A 84 4.62 -9.03 11.76
N PRO A 85 5.79 -9.46 12.27
CA PRO A 85 6.97 -8.60 12.36
C PRO A 85 7.55 -8.28 10.98
N HIS A 86 8.11 -7.09 10.83
CA HIS A 86 8.93 -6.74 9.67
C HIS A 86 10.32 -7.36 9.82
N LEU A 87 10.68 -8.29 8.94
CA LEU A 87 11.93 -9.06 9.02
C LEU A 87 12.98 -8.60 8.01
N ALA A 88 12.58 -8.15 6.83
CA ALA A 88 13.55 -7.93 5.75
C ALA A 88 14.27 -6.57 5.85
N ASP A 89 15.60 -6.58 5.72
CA ASP A 89 16.40 -5.36 5.57
C ASP A 89 16.53 -4.95 4.09
N LEU A 90 15.40 -4.77 3.41
CA LEU A 90 15.35 -4.46 1.98
C LEU A 90 15.10 -2.96 1.71
N LYS A 91 15.72 -2.45 0.63
CA LYS A 91 15.40 -1.14 0.06
C LYS A 91 13.91 -1.04 -0.28
N PRO A 92 13.31 0.15 -0.15
CA PRO A 92 13.95 1.47 0.04
C PRO A 92 14.36 1.79 1.49
N SER A 93 13.82 1.08 2.49
CA SER A 93 14.06 1.36 3.91
C SER A 93 15.26 0.65 4.53
N GLY A 94 15.93 -0.20 3.75
CA GLY A 94 16.99 -1.10 4.21
C GLY A 94 18.21 -1.11 3.30
N LYS A 95 19.15 -1.99 3.61
CA LYS A 95 20.44 -2.08 2.91
C LYS A 95 20.37 -2.87 1.61
N TYR A 96 19.65 -3.99 1.63
CA TYR A 96 19.73 -5.02 0.60
C TYR A 96 18.73 -4.83 -0.55
N VAL A 97 18.99 -5.48 -1.68
CA VAL A 97 18.10 -5.54 -2.84
C VAL A 97 17.53 -6.94 -3.02
N PHE A 98 16.55 -7.09 -3.91
CA PHE A 98 15.87 -8.37 -4.12
C PHE A 98 16.80 -9.49 -4.63
N GLN A 99 17.91 -9.13 -5.29
CA GLN A 99 18.98 -10.07 -5.65
C GLN A 99 19.65 -10.69 -4.42
N ASP A 100 19.85 -9.91 -3.36
CA ASP A 100 20.44 -10.43 -2.12
C ASP A 100 19.45 -11.38 -1.44
N LEU A 101 18.15 -11.06 -1.45
CA LEU A 101 17.09 -11.97 -0.99
C LEU A 101 17.16 -13.31 -1.74
N TYR A 102 17.29 -13.28 -3.06
CA TYR A 102 17.47 -14.49 -3.87
C TYR A 102 18.70 -15.29 -3.42
N ASN A 103 19.84 -14.62 -3.25
CA ASN A 103 21.10 -15.25 -2.88
C ASN A 103 21.03 -15.96 -1.52
N VAL A 104 20.11 -15.57 -0.62
CA VAL A 104 19.95 -16.17 0.71
C VAL A 104 18.79 -17.18 0.82
N GLY A 105 18.19 -17.57 -0.31
CA GLY A 105 17.13 -18.58 -0.38
C GLY A 105 15.82 -18.10 -1.01
N GLY A 106 15.69 -16.80 -1.29
CA GLY A 106 14.54 -16.22 -1.96
C GLY A 106 13.27 -16.19 -1.12
N VAL A 107 12.16 -15.84 -1.78
CA VAL A 107 10.82 -15.82 -1.15
C VAL A 107 10.41 -17.18 -0.58
N PRO A 108 10.69 -18.35 -1.23
CA PRO A 108 10.34 -19.64 -0.65
C PRO A 108 11.00 -19.91 0.71
N ALA A 109 12.27 -19.55 0.90
CA ALA A 109 12.94 -19.71 2.18
C ALA A 109 12.31 -18.83 3.28
N VAL A 110 11.90 -17.60 2.94
CA VAL A 110 11.16 -16.72 3.86
C VAL A 110 9.79 -17.31 4.21
N MET A 111 9.03 -17.76 3.21
CA MET A 111 7.73 -18.39 3.46
C MET A 111 7.87 -19.66 4.31
N LYS A 112 8.91 -20.47 4.08
CA LYS A 112 9.20 -21.65 4.90
C LYS A 112 9.51 -21.28 6.35
N TYR A 113 10.28 -20.22 6.56
CA TYR A 113 10.56 -19.68 7.89
C TYR A 113 9.28 -19.18 8.58
N LEU A 114 8.44 -18.43 7.89
CA LEU A 114 7.15 -17.94 8.42
C LEU A 114 6.19 -19.10 8.73
N LEU A 115 6.07 -20.09 7.84
CA LEU A 115 5.24 -21.28 8.04
C LEU A 115 5.67 -22.08 9.28
N LYS A 116 6.98 -22.33 9.45
CA LYS A 116 7.53 -23.04 10.62
C LYS A 116 7.20 -22.35 11.95
N ASN A 117 6.98 -21.04 11.91
CA ASN A 117 6.66 -20.22 13.09
C ASN A 117 5.16 -19.87 13.19
N GLY A 118 4.30 -20.53 12.40
CA GLY A 118 2.85 -20.42 12.53
C GLY A 118 2.23 -19.17 11.91
N PHE A 119 2.94 -18.47 11.02
CA PHE A 119 2.43 -17.26 10.37
C PHE A 119 1.67 -17.52 9.06
N LEU A 120 1.81 -18.71 8.46
CA LEU A 120 1.21 -19.03 7.16
C LEU A 120 0.29 -20.25 7.23
N HIS A 121 -0.70 -20.29 6.34
CA HIS A 121 -1.63 -21.40 6.17
C HIS A 121 -1.03 -22.49 5.27
N GLY A 122 -0.38 -23.48 5.89
CA GLY A 122 0.35 -24.53 5.16
C GLY A 122 -0.51 -25.47 4.33
N ASP A 123 -1.79 -25.63 4.64
CA ASP A 123 -2.71 -26.59 4.00
C ASP A 123 -3.37 -26.04 2.72
N ARG A 124 -3.11 -24.77 2.37
CA ARG A 124 -3.72 -24.11 1.21
C ARG A 124 -3.15 -24.63 -0.10
N ILE A 125 -4.02 -24.93 -1.06
CA ILE A 125 -3.63 -25.41 -2.40
C ILE A 125 -2.97 -24.31 -3.23
N THR A 126 -1.98 -24.65 -4.06
CA THR A 126 -1.32 -23.71 -4.98
C THR A 126 -1.45 -24.14 -6.44
N CYS A 127 -0.98 -23.32 -7.38
CA CYS A 127 -0.99 -23.62 -8.82
C CYS A 127 -0.19 -24.88 -9.21
N THR A 128 0.64 -25.42 -8.33
CA THR A 128 1.34 -26.69 -8.53
C THR A 128 0.44 -27.93 -8.34
N GLY A 129 -0.77 -27.74 -7.80
CA GLY A 129 -1.63 -28.84 -7.36
C GLY A 129 -1.20 -29.46 -6.02
N LYS A 130 -0.24 -28.84 -5.33
CA LYS A 130 0.20 -29.19 -3.96
C LYS A 130 -0.12 -28.05 -3.00
N THR A 131 -0.20 -28.37 -1.72
CA THR A 131 -0.35 -27.39 -0.64
C THR A 131 0.89 -26.49 -0.49
N VAL A 132 0.75 -25.36 0.19
CA VAL A 132 1.87 -24.46 0.51
C VAL A 132 2.97 -25.23 1.27
N ALA A 133 2.61 -26.03 2.28
CA ALA A 133 3.55 -26.82 3.06
C ALA A 133 4.31 -27.85 2.22
N GLU A 134 3.62 -28.62 1.38
CA GLU A 134 4.24 -29.63 0.49
C GLU A 134 5.20 -28.99 -0.52
N ASN A 135 4.89 -27.79 -1.01
CA ASN A 135 5.79 -27.06 -1.89
C ASN A 135 7.05 -26.63 -1.15
N LEU A 136 6.89 -26.03 0.04
CA LEU A 136 7.99 -25.47 0.83
C LEU A 136 8.90 -26.54 1.43
N GLU A 137 8.43 -27.78 1.61
CA GLU A 137 9.25 -28.89 2.10
C GLU A 137 10.55 -29.07 1.29
N ASN A 138 10.46 -28.91 -0.03
CA ASN A 138 11.57 -29.14 -0.97
C ASN A 138 12.53 -27.95 -1.13
N PHE A 139 12.20 -26.78 -0.58
CA PHE A 139 13.09 -25.61 -0.63
C PHE A 139 14.09 -25.61 0.52
N ALA A 140 15.28 -25.08 0.29
CA ALA A 140 16.24 -24.86 1.37
C ALA A 140 15.71 -23.82 2.37
N ASP A 141 16.16 -23.92 3.63
CA ASP A 141 15.97 -22.86 4.61
C ASP A 141 16.83 -21.62 4.25
N LEU A 142 16.60 -20.51 4.93
CA LEU A 142 17.45 -19.32 4.81
C LEU A 142 18.91 -19.69 5.11
N ILE A 143 19.85 -19.15 4.32
CA ILE A 143 21.27 -19.44 4.47
C ILE A 143 21.75 -19.05 5.88
N PRO A 144 22.40 -19.95 6.66
CA PRO A 144 22.89 -19.60 7.98
C PRO A 144 23.84 -18.40 7.97
N GLY A 145 23.64 -17.45 8.89
CA GLY A 145 24.49 -16.25 9.02
C GLY A 145 24.21 -15.13 8.03
N GLN A 146 23.21 -15.27 7.15
CA GLN A 146 22.70 -14.16 6.34
C GLN A 146 22.09 -13.05 7.21
N ASP A 147 22.11 -11.82 6.72
CA ASP A 147 21.61 -10.62 7.41
C ASP A 147 20.59 -9.81 6.57
N VAL A 148 20.03 -10.43 5.52
CA VAL A 148 18.97 -9.87 4.67
C VAL A 148 17.60 -10.00 5.33
N ILE A 149 17.35 -11.13 6.02
CA ILE A 149 16.13 -11.44 6.75
C ILE A 149 16.48 -11.58 8.24
N MET A 150 15.99 -10.66 9.05
CA MET A 150 16.20 -10.65 10.49
C MET A 150 15.46 -11.83 11.15
N PRO A 151 16.01 -12.40 12.24
CA PRO A 151 15.33 -13.43 13.00
C PRO A 151 14.14 -12.86 13.78
N LEU A 152 13.13 -13.70 14.10
CA LEU A 152 11.93 -13.31 14.85
C LEU A 152 12.25 -12.79 16.26
N GLU A 153 13.35 -13.25 16.87
CA GLU A 153 13.79 -12.81 18.19
C GLU A 153 14.41 -11.41 18.17
N ASN A 154 14.86 -10.95 17.00
CA ASN A 154 15.43 -9.62 16.81
C ASN A 154 15.01 -9.06 15.44
N PRO A 155 13.71 -8.80 15.23
CA PRO A 155 13.18 -8.40 13.94
C PRO A 155 13.58 -6.95 13.63
N LYS A 156 13.49 -6.55 12.37
CA LYS A 156 13.73 -5.15 11.99
C LYS A 156 12.70 -4.21 12.63
N ARG A 157 11.45 -4.67 12.73
CA ARG A 157 10.41 -4.11 13.62
C ARG A 157 9.58 -5.25 14.21
N ALA A 158 9.13 -5.07 15.45
CA ALA A 158 8.26 -6.04 16.12
C ALA A 158 6.88 -6.15 15.44
N ASP A 159 6.49 -5.12 14.68
CA ASP A 159 5.24 -4.99 13.97
C ASP A 159 5.46 -4.82 12.46
N GLY A 160 4.40 -4.97 11.69
CA GLY A 160 4.39 -4.76 10.25
C GLY A 160 4.64 -3.28 9.91
N PRO A 161 5.23 -2.98 8.73
CA PRO A 161 5.60 -1.62 8.39
C PRO A 161 4.51 -0.87 7.59
N LEU A 162 3.36 -1.48 7.32
CA LEU A 162 2.24 -0.85 6.61
C LEU A 162 1.08 -0.68 7.59
N ILE A 163 0.70 0.56 7.88
CA ILE A 163 -0.41 0.88 8.77
C ILE A 163 -1.56 1.50 7.98
N ILE A 164 -2.78 1.25 8.45
CA ILE A 164 -3.97 1.98 8.02
C ILE A 164 -4.27 3.05 9.05
N LEU A 165 -4.26 4.30 8.60
CA LEU A 165 -4.64 5.47 9.39
C LEU A 165 -6.12 5.78 9.19
N LYS A 166 -6.82 6.13 10.25
CA LYS A 166 -8.21 6.62 10.23
C LYS A 166 -8.34 7.93 10.98
N GLY A 167 -9.45 8.63 10.81
CA GLY A 167 -9.72 9.86 11.55
C GLY A 167 -10.62 10.77 10.74
N ASN A 168 -10.83 11.98 11.23
CA ASN A 168 -11.74 12.92 10.57
C ASN A 168 -11.24 13.34 9.17
N LEU A 169 -9.94 13.22 8.89
CA LEU A 169 -9.37 13.55 7.59
C LEU A 169 -9.45 12.38 6.58
N ALA A 170 -9.42 11.13 7.07
CA ALA A 170 -9.50 9.91 6.26
C ALA A 170 -10.49 8.90 6.86
N PRO A 171 -11.81 9.17 6.82
CA PRO A 171 -12.81 8.35 7.50
C PRO A 171 -12.98 6.95 6.88
N GLU A 172 -12.64 6.77 5.59
CA GLU A 172 -12.60 5.44 4.95
C GLU A 172 -11.21 4.77 5.03
N GLY A 173 -10.23 5.46 5.63
CA GLY A 173 -8.86 4.99 5.78
C GLY A 173 -7.87 5.68 4.84
N ALA A 174 -6.60 5.59 5.21
CA ALA A 174 -5.44 5.99 4.43
C ALA A 174 -4.29 5.01 4.73
N VAL A 175 -3.31 4.91 3.83
CA VAL A 175 -2.20 3.96 3.95
C VAL A 175 -0.90 4.71 4.17
N ALA A 176 -0.15 4.31 5.20
CA ALA A 176 1.18 4.83 5.47
C ALA A 176 2.21 3.71 5.62
N LYS A 177 3.43 3.96 5.14
CA LYS A 177 4.58 3.08 5.35
C LYS A 177 5.46 3.67 6.45
N VAL A 178 5.66 2.89 7.51
CA VAL A 178 6.39 3.30 8.71
C VAL A 178 7.74 2.59 8.88
N SER A 179 8.18 1.84 7.86
CA SER A 179 9.52 1.28 7.82
C SER A 179 10.57 2.38 7.77
N GLY A 180 11.48 2.43 8.75
CA GLY A 180 12.57 3.41 8.77
C GLY A 180 12.16 4.83 9.16
N VAL A 181 10.89 5.07 9.50
CA VAL A 181 10.39 6.37 9.95
C VAL A 181 10.74 6.56 11.44
N LYS A 182 11.48 7.62 11.75
CA LYS A 182 11.87 7.97 13.13
C LYS A 182 10.78 8.73 13.89
N VAL A 183 9.98 9.51 13.15
CA VAL A 183 8.94 10.38 13.70
C VAL A 183 7.63 9.61 13.80
N ARG A 184 7.18 9.33 15.02
CA ARG A 184 5.92 8.59 15.27
C ARG A 184 4.68 9.47 15.26
N ASN A 185 4.82 10.74 15.62
CA ASN A 185 3.77 11.75 15.60
C ASN A 185 4.30 13.02 14.94
N HIS A 186 3.52 13.60 14.03
CA HIS A 186 3.81 14.89 13.42
C HIS A 186 2.58 15.76 13.44
N THR A 187 2.70 16.97 13.98
CA THR A 187 1.65 17.99 13.96
C THR A 187 2.20 19.27 13.38
N GLY A 188 1.53 19.83 12.39
CA GLY A 188 1.98 21.05 11.73
C GLY A 188 0.93 21.72 10.88
N PRO A 189 1.20 22.95 10.42
CA PRO A 189 0.31 23.68 9.53
C PRO A 189 0.30 23.03 8.14
N ALA A 190 -0.88 22.92 7.55
CA ALA A 190 -1.05 22.37 6.22
C ALA A 190 -0.52 23.32 5.15
N LYS A 191 0.13 22.78 4.13
CA LYS A 191 0.45 23.43 2.84
C LYS A 191 -0.33 22.68 1.76
N VAL A 192 -1.42 23.26 1.29
CA VAL A 192 -2.41 22.55 0.46
C VAL A 192 -2.25 22.90 -1.01
N PHE A 193 -2.09 21.88 -1.84
CA PHE A 193 -1.90 21.95 -3.29
C PHE A 193 -2.94 21.07 -3.99
N ASN A 194 -3.40 21.48 -5.17
CA ASN A 194 -4.40 20.73 -5.95
C ASN A 194 -3.77 19.94 -7.11
N SER A 195 -2.45 20.00 -7.29
CA SER A 195 -1.71 19.15 -8.22
C SER A 195 -0.28 18.88 -7.72
N GLU A 196 0.38 17.85 -8.29
CA GLU A 196 1.79 17.57 -7.98
C GLU A 196 2.69 18.73 -8.44
N GLU A 197 2.39 19.35 -9.58
CA GLU A 197 3.16 20.46 -10.14
C GLU A 197 3.17 21.68 -9.22
N GLU A 198 2.01 22.04 -8.64
CA GLU A 198 1.91 23.13 -7.65
C GLU A 198 2.77 22.83 -6.40
N ALA A 199 2.73 21.59 -5.92
CA ALA A 199 3.53 21.18 -4.77
C ALA A 199 5.04 21.16 -5.08
N ILE A 200 5.42 20.72 -6.28
CA ILE A 200 6.82 20.75 -6.76
C ILE A 200 7.33 22.19 -6.82
N GLU A 201 6.55 23.11 -7.39
CA GLU A 201 6.93 24.52 -7.46
C GLU A 201 7.16 25.09 -6.05
N ALA A 202 6.26 24.83 -5.11
CA ALA A 202 6.41 25.26 -3.72
C ALA A 202 7.63 24.67 -3.02
N VAL A 203 8.01 23.42 -3.35
CA VAL A 203 9.29 22.87 -2.89
C VAL A 203 10.43 23.68 -3.50
N LEU A 204 10.44 23.94 -4.81
CA LEU A 204 11.52 24.65 -5.50
C LEU A 204 11.70 26.10 -5.02
N THR A 205 10.61 26.79 -4.67
CA THR A 205 10.60 28.19 -4.19
C THR A 205 10.82 28.34 -2.67
N ASP A 206 11.12 27.24 -1.96
CA ASP A 206 11.32 27.22 -0.49
C ASP A 206 10.08 27.65 0.33
N GLU A 207 8.87 27.46 -0.23
CA GLU A 207 7.61 27.72 0.48
C GLU A 207 7.23 26.63 1.49
N ILE A 208 7.84 25.45 1.37
CA ILE A 208 7.71 24.31 2.29
C ILE A 208 8.89 24.31 3.25
N VAL A 209 8.59 24.41 4.55
CA VAL A 209 9.57 24.52 5.64
C VAL A 209 9.42 23.37 6.63
N ASP A 210 10.45 23.20 7.47
CA ASP A 210 10.45 22.18 8.52
C ASP A 210 9.20 22.31 9.43
N GLY A 211 8.53 21.19 9.68
CA GLY A 211 7.29 21.14 10.46
C GLY A 211 6.00 21.17 9.62
N ASP A 212 6.05 21.56 8.35
CA ASP A 212 4.86 21.60 7.50
C ASP A 212 4.22 20.22 7.28
N VAL A 213 2.90 20.23 7.03
CA VAL A 213 2.14 19.10 6.52
C VAL A 213 1.76 19.39 5.07
N VAL A 214 2.50 18.83 4.12
CA VAL A 214 2.27 19.03 2.69
C VAL A 214 1.12 18.13 2.24
N VAL A 215 0.07 18.73 1.69
CA VAL A 215 -1.15 18.04 1.26
C VAL A 215 -1.31 18.22 -0.24
N VAL A 216 -1.29 17.14 -1.00
CA VAL A 216 -1.57 17.14 -2.45
C VAL A 216 -2.89 16.40 -2.68
N ARG A 217 -3.91 17.11 -3.14
CA ARG A 217 -5.26 16.58 -3.30
C ARG A 217 -5.76 16.72 -4.74
N PHE A 218 -6.91 16.12 -5.04
CA PHE A 218 -7.43 15.97 -6.40
C PHE A 218 -6.49 15.14 -7.29
N VAL A 219 -5.71 14.25 -6.68
CA VAL A 219 -4.83 13.31 -7.36
C VAL A 219 -5.20 11.85 -7.03
N GLY A 220 -6.42 11.65 -6.52
CA GLY A 220 -7.02 10.34 -6.29
C GLY A 220 -7.47 9.62 -7.56
N PRO A 221 -8.16 8.46 -7.43
CA PRO A 221 -8.65 7.68 -8.56
C PRO A 221 -9.45 8.50 -9.58
N LYS A 222 -10.36 9.36 -9.14
CA LYS A 222 -11.17 10.20 -10.02
C LYS A 222 -10.57 11.57 -10.26
N GLY A 223 -9.97 12.16 -9.22
CA GLY A 223 -9.43 13.52 -9.26
C GLY A 223 -8.26 13.67 -10.23
N GLY A 224 -7.32 12.71 -10.21
CA GLY A 224 -6.12 12.75 -11.04
C GLY A 224 -6.42 12.92 -12.54
N PRO A 225 -7.26 12.08 -13.15
CA PRO A 225 -7.69 10.72 -12.77
C PRO A 225 -6.57 9.68 -12.89
N GLY A 226 -6.80 8.48 -12.34
CA GLY A 226 -5.85 7.36 -12.44
C GLY A 226 -4.95 7.19 -11.22
N MET A 227 -5.14 8.00 -10.18
CA MET A 227 -4.39 7.94 -8.93
C MET A 227 -2.86 7.92 -9.17
N PRO A 228 -2.28 8.97 -9.79
CA PRO A 228 -0.86 9.00 -10.15
C PRO A 228 0.06 8.80 -8.93
N GLU A 229 1.26 8.24 -9.19
CA GLU A 229 2.30 8.06 -8.18
C GLU A 229 3.32 9.19 -8.24
N MET A 230 3.45 9.95 -7.15
CA MET A 230 4.21 11.20 -7.10
C MET A 230 5.63 11.00 -6.54
N LEU A 231 6.52 10.41 -7.35
CA LEU A 231 7.92 10.18 -6.96
C LEU A 231 8.73 11.47 -6.91
N SER A 232 8.49 12.39 -7.84
CA SER A 232 9.27 13.62 -7.99
C SER A 232 9.19 14.48 -6.74
N LEU A 233 7.98 14.75 -6.25
CA LEU A 233 7.78 15.53 -5.03
C LEU A 233 8.51 14.93 -3.82
N SER A 234 8.31 13.63 -3.61
CA SER A 234 8.89 12.90 -2.47
C SER A 234 10.43 12.92 -2.49
N SER A 235 11.02 12.79 -3.68
CA SER A 235 12.48 12.82 -3.88
C SER A 235 13.07 14.22 -3.66
N MET A 236 12.37 15.27 -4.10
CA MET A 236 12.83 16.65 -3.92
C MET A 236 12.87 17.08 -2.46
N ILE A 237 11.85 16.71 -1.67
CA ILE A 237 11.80 16.97 -0.23
C ILE A 237 12.96 16.27 0.50
N VAL A 238 13.23 15.01 0.15
CA VAL A 238 14.40 14.28 0.69
C VAL A 238 15.70 14.97 0.27
N GLY A 239 15.81 15.39 -1.00
CA GLY A 239 16.97 16.11 -1.53
C GLY A 239 17.25 17.44 -0.83
N LYS A 240 16.22 18.13 -0.34
CA LYS A 240 16.34 19.33 0.50
C LYS A 240 16.68 19.04 1.98
N GLY A 241 16.83 17.77 2.36
CA GLY A 241 17.12 17.39 3.74
C GLY A 241 15.92 17.56 4.69
N GLN A 242 14.70 17.59 4.13
CA GLN A 242 13.44 17.71 4.87
C GLN A 242 12.71 16.37 4.98
N GLY A 243 13.34 15.29 4.52
CA GLY A 243 12.72 13.97 4.40
C GLY A 243 12.10 13.41 5.69
N ASP A 244 12.62 13.78 6.86
CA ASP A 244 12.11 13.40 8.19
C ASP A 244 11.54 14.59 8.99
N LYS A 245 11.36 15.74 8.35
CA LYS A 245 10.96 17.00 8.99
C LYS A 245 9.60 17.54 8.55
N VAL A 246 9.04 16.97 7.49
CA VAL A 246 7.69 17.30 6.98
C VAL A 246 6.88 16.02 6.83
N ALA A 247 5.56 16.15 6.88
CA ALA A 247 4.64 15.06 6.53
C ALA A 247 4.08 15.28 5.13
N LEU A 248 3.89 14.20 4.36
CA LEU A 248 3.27 14.22 3.03
C LEU A 248 1.95 13.47 3.06
N LEU A 249 0.87 14.12 2.66
CA LEU A 249 -0.49 13.58 2.65
C LEU A 249 -1.07 13.71 1.24
N THR A 250 -1.77 12.67 0.79
CA THR A 250 -2.46 12.71 -0.50
C THR A 250 -3.63 11.74 -0.62
N ASP A 251 -4.64 12.11 -1.42
CA ASP A 251 -5.66 11.18 -1.92
C ASP A 251 -5.14 10.31 -3.10
N GLY A 252 -3.97 10.63 -3.65
CA GLY A 252 -3.23 9.85 -4.63
C GLY A 252 -2.23 8.86 -4.01
N ARG A 253 -1.07 8.66 -4.65
CA ARG A 253 -0.04 7.72 -4.21
C ARG A 253 1.34 8.37 -4.15
N PHE A 254 2.16 7.93 -3.21
CA PHE A 254 3.58 8.26 -3.14
C PHE A 254 4.43 7.01 -3.33
N SER A 255 5.56 7.15 -4.00
CA SER A 255 6.58 6.11 -4.05
C SER A 255 7.35 6.07 -2.73
N GLY A 256 7.63 4.89 -2.19
CA GLY A 256 8.18 4.68 -0.84
C GLY A 256 9.65 5.10 -0.59
N GLY A 257 10.13 6.19 -1.20
CA GLY A 257 11.53 6.66 -1.10
C GLY A 257 11.85 7.65 0.03
N THR A 258 10.90 7.92 0.93
CA THR A 258 11.01 8.96 1.98
C THR A 258 11.30 8.38 3.36
N TYR A 259 11.87 9.21 4.23
CA TYR A 259 12.23 8.85 5.62
C TYR A 259 11.24 9.37 6.69
N GLY A 260 10.25 10.16 6.27
CA GLY A 260 9.25 10.81 7.11
C GLY A 260 7.86 10.20 6.95
N LEU A 261 6.87 10.85 7.54
CA LEU A 261 5.48 10.40 7.49
C LEU A 261 4.88 10.67 6.12
N VAL A 262 4.67 9.61 5.35
CA VAL A 262 4.08 9.67 4.01
C VAL A 262 2.82 8.84 3.99
N VAL A 263 1.71 9.52 3.79
CA VAL A 263 0.35 9.00 3.81
C VAL A 263 -0.26 9.17 2.42
N GLY A 264 -0.61 8.05 1.80
CA GLY A 264 -1.35 8.03 0.54
C GLY A 264 -2.73 7.41 0.72
N HIS A 265 -3.48 7.34 -0.37
CA HIS A 265 -4.76 6.65 -0.44
C HIS A 265 -5.80 7.23 0.52
N ILE A 266 -5.69 8.52 0.90
CA ILE A 266 -6.67 9.16 1.77
C ILE A 266 -8.05 9.06 1.13
N ALA A 267 -8.95 8.36 1.82
CA ALA A 267 -10.30 8.09 1.37
C ALA A 267 -11.35 8.64 2.36
N PRO A 268 -12.44 9.25 1.86
CA PRO A 268 -12.75 9.53 0.47
C PRO A 268 -11.81 10.57 -0.15
N GLU A 269 -11.57 10.47 -1.47
CA GLU A 269 -10.72 11.42 -2.20
C GLU A 269 -11.38 12.81 -2.29
N ALA A 270 -10.59 13.85 -2.61
CA ALA A 270 -11.11 15.21 -2.70
C ALA A 270 -12.19 15.34 -3.80
N GLN A 271 -12.03 14.63 -4.91
CA GLN A 271 -12.95 14.65 -6.04
C GLN A 271 -14.35 14.09 -5.70
N ASP A 272 -14.45 13.25 -4.67
CA ASP A 272 -15.71 12.73 -4.14
C ASP A 272 -16.27 13.58 -2.97
N GLY A 273 -15.62 14.72 -2.67
CA GLY A 273 -16.00 15.60 -1.56
C GLY A 273 -15.59 15.04 -0.20
N GLY A 274 -14.53 14.22 -0.13
CA GLY A 274 -13.96 13.76 1.12
C GLY A 274 -13.36 14.91 1.97
N PRO A 275 -13.13 14.69 3.28
CA PRO A 275 -12.63 15.75 4.18
C PRO A 275 -11.38 16.49 3.69
N ILE A 276 -10.47 15.80 3.00
CA ILE A 276 -9.27 16.38 2.39
C ILE A 276 -9.57 17.50 1.37
N ALA A 277 -10.75 17.51 0.73
CA ALA A 277 -11.19 18.59 -0.16
C ALA A 277 -11.40 19.93 0.57
N PHE A 278 -11.56 19.91 1.89
CA PHE A 278 -11.91 21.10 2.69
C PHE A 278 -10.73 21.62 3.51
N LEU A 279 -9.58 20.94 3.51
CA LEU A 279 -8.36 21.49 4.10
C LEU A 279 -7.94 22.80 3.42
N ARG A 280 -7.40 23.72 4.21
CA ARG A 280 -6.84 24.99 3.77
C ARG A 280 -5.42 25.13 4.31
N THR A 281 -4.61 25.88 3.58
CA THR A 281 -3.27 26.22 4.03
C THR A 281 -3.32 26.93 5.39
N GLY A 282 -2.53 26.45 6.35
CA GLY A 282 -2.49 26.95 7.72
C GLY A 282 -3.30 26.13 8.74
N ASP A 283 -4.24 25.27 8.30
CA ASP A 283 -4.94 24.36 9.22
C ASP A 283 -3.94 23.44 9.90
N LEU A 284 -4.07 23.20 11.21
CA LEU A 284 -3.24 22.21 11.88
C LEU A 284 -3.72 20.80 11.52
N VAL A 285 -2.77 19.93 11.19
CA VAL A 285 -3.00 18.50 10.91
C VAL A 285 -2.05 17.67 11.76
N THR A 286 -2.58 16.60 12.35
CA THR A 286 -1.81 15.59 13.11
C THR A 286 -1.87 14.25 12.39
N VAL A 287 -0.70 13.63 12.24
CA VAL A 287 -0.55 12.22 11.83
C VAL A 287 0.13 11.48 12.98
N ASP A 288 -0.53 10.45 13.49
CA ASP A 288 -0.07 9.68 14.64
C ASP A 288 -0.04 8.18 14.33
N GLN A 289 1.16 7.59 14.36
CA GLN A 289 1.35 6.15 14.13
C GLN A 289 0.95 5.30 15.33
N ASP A 290 1.01 5.84 16.54
CA ASP A 290 0.71 5.12 17.78
C ASP A 290 -0.80 4.94 17.95
N THR A 291 -1.57 5.99 17.71
CA THR A 291 -3.04 5.92 17.72
C THR A 291 -3.62 5.46 16.38
N LYS A 292 -2.78 5.40 15.33
CA LYS A 292 -3.19 5.16 13.93
C LYS A 292 -4.21 6.19 13.45
N GLU A 293 -4.06 7.44 13.89
CA GLU A 293 -4.98 8.54 13.59
C GLU A 293 -4.41 9.57 12.60
N ILE A 294 -5.29 10.11 11.77
CA ILE A 294 -5.04 11.27 10.90
C ILE A 294 -6.15 12.30 11.10
N THR A 295 -5.78 13.44 11.68
CA THR A 295 -6.71 14.42 12.21
C THR A 295 -6.44 15.81 11.66
N MET A 296 -7.46 16.47 11.12
CA MET A 296 -7.45 17.91 10.88
C MET A 296 -8.09 18.64 12.07
N HIS A 297 -7.46 19.68 12.58
CA HIS A 297 -7.93 20.47 13.72
C HIS A 297 -8.80 21.63 13.24
N VAL A 298 -9.88 21.28 12.56
CA VAL A 298 -10.90 22.23 12.05
C VAL A 298 -12.24 21.83 12.64
N SER A 299 -13.01 22.81 13.14
CA SER A 299 -14.31 22.53 13.74
C SER A 299 -15.32 22.02 12.70
N ASP A 300 -16.27 21.18 13.13
CA ASP A 300 -17.33 20.67 12.25
C ASP A 300 -18.16 21.80 11.62
N GLN A 301 -18.38 22.89 12.36
CA GLN A 301 -19.07 24.07 11.85
C GLN A 301 -18.29 24.69 10.67
N GLU A 302 -16.98 24.89 10.83
CA GLU A 302 -16.16 25.47 9.78
C GLU A 302 -16.05 24.53 8.57
N ILE A 303 -15.97 23.22 8.77
CA ILE A 303 -16.02 22.25 7.68
C ILE A 303 -17.34 22.34 6.92
N GLU A 304 -18.48 22.49 7.61
CA GLU A 304 -19.77 22.64 6.95
C GLU A 304 -19.86 23.95 6.16
N GLU A 305 -19.34 25.05 6.69
CA GLU A 305 -19.22 26.32 5.96
C GLU A 305 -18.34 26.17 4.71
N ARG A 306 -17.21 25.46 4.82
CA ARG A 306 -16.31 25.19 3.69
C ARG A 306 -16.97 24.34 2.61
N LYS A 307 -17.78 23.33 2.96
CA LYS A 307 -18.54 22.52 2.00
C LYS A 307 -19.48 23.35 1.12
N GLN A 308 -20.07 24.43 1.66
CA GLN A 308 -21.00 25.27 0.91
C GLN A 308 -20.31 26.16 -0.13
N ILE A 309 -19.00 26.42 0.02
CA ILE A 309 -18.25 27.35 -0.84
C ILE A 309 -17.16 26.68 -1.68
N THR A 310 -16.70 25.48 -1.30
CA THR A 310 -15.70 24.73 -2.07
C THR A 310 -16.35 24.14 -3.32
N VAL A 311 -15.86 24.55 -4.49
CA VAL A 311 -16.28 23.99 -5.78
C VAL A 311 -15.39 22.80 -6.11
N ILE A 312 -15.98 21.61 -6.15
CA ILE A 312 -15.33 20.41 -6.65
C ILE A 312 -15.27 20.47 -8.18
N PRO A 313 -14.10 20.30 -8.81
CA PRO A 313 -13.97 20.36 -10.27
C PRO A 313 -14.77 19.24 -10.95
N PRO A 314 -15.25 19.43 -12.18
CA PRO A 314 -15.94 18.38 -12.92
C PRO A 314 -15.00 17.23 -13.28
N LEU A 315 -15.54 16.01 -13.34
CA LEU A 315 -14.79 14.84 -13.78
C LEU A 315 -14.32 14.97 -15.23
N TYR A 316 -13.19 14.32 -15.53
CA TYR A 316 -12.69 14.18 -16.88
C TYR A 316 -13.72 13.50 -17.79
N SER A 317 -14.08 14.13 -18.91
CA SER A 317 -15.32 13.77 -19.63
C SER A 317 -15.15 12.84 -20.83
N ARG A 318 -13.92 12.60 -21.31
CA ARG A 318 -13.67 11.84 -22.56
C ARG A 318 -12.47 10.90 -22.43
N GLY A 319 -12.30 10.02 -23.42
CA GLY A 319 -11.15 9.12 -23.50
C GLY A 319 -11.10 8.07 -22.38
N VAL A 320 -9.98 7.35 -22.29
CA VAL A 320 -9.80 6.28 -21.31
C VAL A 320 -9.83 6.78 -19.87
N LEU A 321 -9.21 7.94 -19.60
CA LEU A 321 -9.22 8.55 -18.26
C LEU A 321 -10.62 9.04 -17.88
N GLY A 322 -11.42 9.52 -18.84
CA GLY A 322 -12.81 9.86 -18.58
C GLY A 322 -13.65 8.64 -18.25
N LYS A 323 -13.49 7.54 -19.00
CA LYS A 323 -14.15 6.27 -18.65
C LYS A 323 -13.75 5.83 -17.24
N TYR A 324 -12.45 5.81 -16.94
CA TYR A 324 -11.91 5.40 -15.63
C TYR A 324 -12.49 6.25 -14.49
N ALA A 325 -12.42 7.58 -14.58
CA ALA A 325 -12.92 8.50 -13.55
C ALA A 325 -14.42 8.30 -13.24
N HIS A 326 -15.21 7.81 -14.20
CA HIS A 326 -16.64 7.57 -14.02
C HIS A 326 -16.97 6.16 -13.49
N THR A 327 -16.05 5.19 -13.60
CA THR A 327 -16.31 3.79 -13.22
C THR A 327 -15.51 3.32 -12.02
N VAL A 328 -14.41 3.99 -11.68
CA VAL A 328 -13.50 3.57 -10.62
C VAL A 328 -14.11 3.72 -9.21
N SER A 329 -13.83 2.75 -8.35
CA SER A 329 -14.15 2.80 -6.91
C SER A 329 -13.15 3.67 -6.12
N SER A 330 -13.45 3.87 -4.84
CA SER A 330 -12.50 4.45 -3.88
C SER A 330 -11.22 3.61 -3.78
N ALA A 331 -10.11 4.26 -3.41
CA ALA A 331 -8.85 3.61 -3.06
C ALA A 331 -9.03 2.63 -1.90
N SER A 332 -9.93 2.92 -0.95
CA SER A 332 -10.29 2.03 0.17
C SER A 332 -10.91 0.70 -0.27
N LYS A 333 -11.29 0.59 -1.55
CA LYS A 333 -11.86 -0.60 -2.18
C LYS A 333 -10.96 -1.16 -3.30
N GLY A 334 -9.69 -0.76 -3.35
CA GLY A 334 -8.73 -1.23 -4.35
C GLY A 334 -8.83 -0.55 -5.72
N ALA A 335 -9.57 0.56 -5.85
CA ALA A 335 -9.75 1.29 -7.11
C ALA A 335 -10.18 0.39 -8.30
N VAL A 336 -11.09 -0.56 -8.04
CA VAL A 336 -11.64 -1.45 -9.07
C VAL A 336 -12.60 -0.71 -9.99
N THR A 337 -12.80 -1.20 -11.22
CA THR A 337 -13.54 -0.48 -12.28
C THR A 337 -14.81 -1.19 -12.74
N ASP A 338 -15.05 -2.38 -12.21
CA ASP A 338 -16.27 -3.18 -12.32
C ASP A 338 -17.09 -3.14 -11.03
N PHE A 339 -16.80 -2.17 -10.14
CA PHE A 339 -17.48 -2.04 -8.86
C PHE A 339 -18.98 -1.88 -9.03
N TRP A 340 -19.72 -2.91 -8.62
CA TRP A 340 -21.17 -2.88 -8.57
C TRP A 340 -21.63 -2.17 -7.28
N ARG A 341 -22.61 -1.26 -7.37
CA ARG A 341 -23.30 -0.69 -6.20
C ARG A 341 -24.68 -1.36 -6.09
N PRO A 342 -24.83 -2.48 -5.35
CA PRO A 342 -26.11 -3.19 -5.24
C PRO A 342 -27.23 -2.25 -4.76
N GLU A 343 -26.89 -1.40 -3.78
CA GLU A 343 -27.70 -0.33 -3.19
C GLU A 343 -28.43 0.56 -4.23
N ARG A 344 -27.81 0.76 -5.40
CA ARG A 344 -28.31 1.70 -6.44
C ARG A 344 -29.13 1.03 -7.54
N THR A 345 -29.16 -0.30 -7.59
CA THR A 345 -29.83 -1.04 -8.68
C THR A 345 -31.11 -1.74 -8.24
N GLY A 346 -31.36 -1.83 -6.92
CA GLY A 346 -32.56 -2.49 -6.38
C GLY A 346 -32.61 -4.00 -6.68
N LYS A 347 -31.51 -4.59 -7.16
CA LYS A 347 -31.38 -6.03 -7.38
C LYS A 347 -30.61 -6.62 -6.21
N GLN A 348 -31.33 -7.40 -5.39
CA GLN A 348 -30.74 -8.39 -4.48
C GLN A 348 -30.08 -9.50 -5.29
#